data_AF-A0A081QLP1-F1
#
_entry.id   AF-A0A081QLP1-F1
#
_cell.length_a   1.000
_cell.length_b   1.000
_cell.length_c   1.000
_cell.angle_alpha   90.00
_cell.angle_beta   90.00
_cell.angle_gamma   90.00
#
_symmetry.space_group_name_H-M   'P 1'
#
loop_
_entity.id
_entity.type
_entity.pdbx_description
1 polymer ?
#
loop_
_entity_poly.entity_id
_entity_poly.type
_entity_poly.pdbx_seq_one_letter_code
_entity_poly.pdbx_strand_id
1 'polypeptide(L)'
;MVGTKSLLGEGWDAPCVNSLILGSFVGSFMLSNQMRGRAIRIWSGHPDKTSNIWHLVAIKPYKNPVFSKEDQEEQDLNPYQDLQTLARRMDHFLGLSYKEDTIETGLDRLNFPEFPFKKKKLEDYNEKIMELSKDRASLRKKWQESLIVADKIEIVNEVATDSKRIPLLALADAEKWLRYARMVFAISLLAYVVRLTFFALPWLTALCVLFLAITAFRYYSYKSPYKRLRQIGEAIRKVMVTAGHLSDDQSRVQVEEEKESFNVFAYLKGGSMRDKELFSKVLGEFFAPVDNQRYLLVAKKAPAGQSKYFVVPSLFEKRKEDAQLFLDAVAPYLGNYQLVYTRNEVGRKILLEARLKSLANKNDRIITKKKVKSDLK
;
A
#
# COMPACT_ATOMS: atom_id res chain seq x y z
N MET A 1 27.36 22.51 -19.45
CA MET A 1 27.49 21.46 -20.48
C MET A 1 26.10 21.09 -20.95
N VAL A 2 25.88 21.04 -22.25
CA VAL A 2 24.61 20.60 -22.85
C VAL A 2 24.93 19.40 -23.73
N GLY A 3 24.14 18.35 -23.63
CA GLY A 3 24.33 17.14 -24.42
C GLY A 3 23.07 16.31 -24.47
N THR A 4 23.02 15.40 -25.44
CA THR A 4 21.87 14.52 -25.63
C THR A 4 21.96 13.32 -24.70
N LYS A 5 20.83 12.63 -24.51
CA LYS A 5 20.77 11.35 -23.80
C LYS A 5 21.84 10.37 -24.30
N SER A 6 22.04 10.26 -25.60
CA SER A 6 22.97 9.27 -26.16
C SER A 6 24.42 9.58 -25.81
N LEU A 7 24.76 10.86 -25.61
CA LEU A 7 26.13 11.29 -25.33
C LEU A 7 26.44 11.37 -23.83
N LEU A 8 25.45 11.74 -23.01
CA LEU A 8 25.61 11.93 -21.56
C LEU A 8 24.93 10.86 -20.71
N GLY A 9 24.10 10.02 -21.31
CA GLY A 9 23.37 8.94 -20.65
C GLY A 9 24.19 7.66 -20.48
N GLU A 10 25.24 7.46 -21.28
CA GLU A 10 26.13 6.30 -21.21
C GLU A 10 27.57 6.76 -20.87
N GLY A 11 28.25 6.08 -19.94
CA GLY A 11 29.69 6.28 -19.67
C GLY A 11 30.17 7.58 -18.98
N TRP A 12 29.36 8.64 -18.91
CA TRP A 12 29.78 9.92 -18.31
C TRP A 12 29.69 9.98 -16.77
N ASP A 13 30.82 10.07 -16.06
CA ASP A 13 30.86 10.24 -14.59
C ASP A 13 31.41 11.61 -14.18
N ALA A 14 30.59 12.39 -13.49
CA ALA A 14 30.99 13.70 -12.96
C ALA A 14 30.39 13.90 -11.55
N PRO A 15 31.10 13.45 -10.49
CA PRO A 15 30.65 13.59 -9.11
C PRO A 15 30.48 15.06 -8.67
N CYS A 16 31.11 16.00 -9.38
CA CYS A 16 31.02 17.44 -9.11
C CYS A 16 29.73 18.11 -9.59
N VAL A 17 28.84 17.40 -10.30
CA VAL A 17 27.59 17.98 -10.83
C VAL A 17 26.68 18.42 -9.69
N ASN A 18 26.36 19.71 -9.67
CA ASN A 18 25.50 20.35 -8.66
C ASN A 18 24.11 20.76 -9.22
N SER A 19 23.92 20.68 -10.54
CA SER A 19 22.66 21.03 -11.20
C SER A 19 22.49 20.18 -12.45
N LEU A 20 21.35 19.50 -12.54
CA LEU A 20 20.96 18.68 -13.68
C LEU A 20 19.61 19.19 -14.19
N ILE A 21 19.54 19.60 -15.46
CA ILE A 21 18.29 20.05 -16.08
C ILE A 21 17.88 19.02 -17.13
N LEU A 22 16.71 18.42 -16.95
CA LEU A 22 16.14 17.43 -17.85
C LEU A 22 15.16 18.13 -18.80
N GLY A 23 15.66 18.45 -20.00
CA GLY A 23 14.93 19.25 -21.00
C GLY A 23 14.10 18.48 -22.03
N SER A 24 14.07 17.14 -21.99
CA SER A 24 13.25 16.34 -22.92
C SER A 24 12.65 15.11 -22.25
N PHE A 25 11.66 14.51 -22.92
CA PHE A 25 10.97 13.29 -22.50
C PHE A 25 11.95 12.11 -22.39
N VAL A 26 12.54 11.95 -21.21
CA VAL A 26 13.17 10.70 -20.82
C VAL A 26 12.06 9.66 -20.64
N GLY A 27 11.82 8.89 -21.70
CA GLY A 27 10.67 7.99 -21.81
C GLY A 27 10.69 6.73 -20.95
N SER A 28 11.69 6.55 -20.07
CA SER A 28 11.68 5.45 -19.09
C SER A 28 12.15 5.91 -17.72
N PHE A 29 11.49 5.36 -16.69
CA PHE A 29 11.85 5.54 -15.29
C PHE A 29 13.32 5.16 -15.02
N MET A 30 13.79 4.04 -15.59
CA MET A 30 15.16 3.55 -15.41
C MET A 30 16.22 4.58 -15.81
N LEU A 31 16.03 5.25 -16.96
CA LEU A 31 17.01 6.22 -17.43
C LEU A 31 17.00 7.50 -16.58
N SER A 32 15.82 7.96 -16.18
CA SER A 32 15.69 9.11 -15.28
C SER A 32 16.43 8.84 -13.97
N ASN A 33 16.30 7.62 -13.44
CA ASN A 33 17.00 7.18 -12.24
C ASN A 33 18.53 7.12 -12.44
N GLN A 34 18.99 6.67 -13.61
CA GLN A 34 20.42 6.62 -13.95
C GLN A 34 21.03 8.02 -14.06
N MET A 35 20.33 8.98 -14.68
CA MET A 35 20.79 10.37 -14.79
C MET A 35 20.77 11.08 -13.43
N ARG A 36 19.70 10.93 -12.65
CA ARG A 36 19.62 11.43 -11.27
C ARG A 36 20.72 10.85 -10.39
N GLY A 37 20.96 9.54 -10.50
CA GLY A 37 21.99 8.81 -9.76
C GLY A 37 23.39 9.38 -9.93
N ARG A 38 23.69 10.04 -11.05
CA ARG A 38 24.97 10.72 -11.30
C ARG A 38 25.05 12.06 -10.56
N ALA A 39 23.97 12.83 -10.56
CA ALA A 39 23.93 14.13 -9.88
C ALA A 39 24.05 13.98 -8.35
N ILE A 40 23.47 12.94 -7.75
CA ILE A 40 23.46 12.72 -6.30
C ILE A 40 24.70 11.99 -5.75
N ARG A 41 25.70 11.69 -6.59
CA ARG A 41 26.92 11.00 -6.13
C ARG A 41 27.66 11.83 -5.08
N ILE A 42 28.22 11.12 -4.10
CA ILE A 42 29.11 11.68 -3.09
C ILE A 42 30.38 12.15 -3.78
N TRP A 43 30.83 13.35 -3.44
CA TRP A 43 32.12 13.87 -3.86
C TRP A 43 33.02 13.97 -2.62
N SER A 44 34.03 13.10 -2.55
CA SER A 44 34.89 12.96 -1.37
C SER A 44 35.55 14.26 -0.91
N GLY A 45 35.88 15.17 -1.83
CA GLY A 45 36.47 16.47 -1.52
C GLY A 45 35.46 17.52 -1.02
N HIS A 46 34.15 17.29 -1.18
CA HIS A 46 33.10 18.23 -0.78
C HIS A 46 31.90 17.45 -0.20
N PRO A 47 31.97 17.05 1.09
CA PRO A 47 30.88 16.31 1.75
C PRO A 47 29.58 17.12 1.85
N ASP A 48 29.66 18.43 1.69
CA ASP A 48 28.56 19.38 1.83
C ASP A 48 27.81 19.62 0.53
N LYS A 49 28.19 18.92 -0.54
CA LYS A 49 27.63 19.08 -1.87
C LYS A 49 26.14 18.71 -1.87
N THR A 50 25.31 19.64 -2.32
CA THR A 50 23.93 19.41 -2.72
C THR A 50 23.77 19.55 -4.24
N SER A 51 22.79 18.84 -4.79
CA SER A 51 22.51 18.85 -6.22
C SER A 51 21.04 19.12 -6.50
N ASN A 52 20.77 20.09 -7.36
CA ASN A 52 19.42 20.41 -7.82
C ASN A 52 19.11 19.66 -9.12
N ILE A 53 17.97 18.97 -9.15
CA ILE A 53 17.51 18.25 -10.35
C ILE A 53 16.23 18.91 -10.83
N TRP A 54 16.29 19.49 -12.01
CA TRP A 54 15.20 20.23 -12.62
C TRP A 54 14.47 19.35 -13.64
N HIS A 55 13.16 19.29 -13.49
CA HIS A 55 12.27 18.69 -14.47
C HIS A 55 11.45 19.80 -15.11
N LEU A 56 11.60 19.98 -16.42
CA LEU A 56 10.81 20.95 -17.16
C LEU A 56 9.48 20.33 -17.59
N VAL A 57 8.41 21.12 -17.52
CA VAL A 57 7.06 20.74 -17.94
C VAL A 57 6.46 21.88 -18.75
N ALA A 58 5.93 21.56 -19.93
CA ALA A 58 5.14 22.50 -20.71
C ALA A 58 3.67 22.44 -20.25
N ILE A 59 3.10 23.59 -19.89
CA ILE A 59 1.70 23.71 -19.48
C ILE A 59 1.07 24.81 -20.32
N LYS A 60 -0.01 24.48 -21.02
CA LYS A 60 -0.84 25.49 -21.70
C LYS A 60 -1.59 26.30 -20.64
N PRO A 61 -1.36 27.62 -20.53
CA PRO A 61 -2.06 28.45 -19.54
C PRO A 61 -3.57 28.43 -19.80
N TYR A 62 -4.36 28.32 -18.74
CA TYR A 62 -5.81 28.36 -18.84
C TYR A 62 -6.27 29.76 -19.25
N LYS A 63 -6.90 29.87 -20.43
CA LYS A 63 -7.66 31.04 -20.88
C LYS A 63 -9.15 30.74 -20.72
N ASN A 64 -9.95 31.72 -20.30
CA ASN A 64 -11.40 31.54 -20.17
C ASN A 64 -12.01 31.21 -21.56
N PRO A 65 -12.66 30.04 -21.74
CA PRO A 65 -13.16 29.60 -23.05
C PRO A 65 -14.27 30.51 -23.60
N VAL A 66 -14.91 31.33 -22.75
CA VAL A 66 -15.97 32.27 -23.15
C VAL A 66 -15.44 33.46 -23.96
N PHE A 67 -14.15 33.80 -23.87
CA PHE A 67 -13.60 35.03 -24.45
C PHE A 67 -12.52 34.83 -25.53
N SER A 68 -12.08 33.59 -25.79
CA SER A 68 -11.06 33.29 -26.78
C SER A 68 -11.68 32.70 -28.05
N LYS A 69 -11.93 33.55 -29.05
CA LYS A 69 -12.11 33.17 -30.46
C LYS A 69 -10.74 32.83 -31.06
N GLU A 70 -10.08 31.79 -30.55
CA GLU A 70 -8.92 31.20 -31.22
C GLU A 70 -9.45 29.97 -31.96
N ASP A 71 -9.21 29.95 -33.27
CA ASP A 71 -9.74 28.97 -34.22
C ASP A 71 -9.49 27.53 -33.75
N GLN A 72 -10.48 26.67 -33.97
CA GLN A 72 -10.49 25.25 -33.61
C GLN A 72 -9.53 24.43 -34.50
N GLU A 73 -8.28 24.86 -34.64
CA GLU A 73 -7.23 24.09 -35.28
C GLU A 73 -6.46 23.35 -34.18
N GLU A 74 -6.66 22.03 -34.15
CA GLU A 74 -6.13 21.05 -33.20
C GLU A 74 -6.70 21.16 -31.76
N GLN A 75 -7.82 20.48 -31.58
CA GLN A 75 -8.35 20.12 -30.27
C GLN A 75 -7.37 19.14 -29.61
N ASP A 76 -6.34 19.66 -28.95
CA ASP A 76 -5.40 18.88 -28.12
C ASP A 76 -6.21 18.01 -27.14
N LEU A 77 -6.30 16.71 -27.42
CA LEU A 77 -7.08 15.76 -26.61
C LEU A 77 -6.58 15.68 -25.16
N ASN A 78 -5.35 16.15 -24.88
CA ASN A 78 -4.78 16.19 -23.54
C ASN A 78 -3.75 17.34 -23.37
N PRO A 79 -4.19 18.58 -23.10
CA PRO A 79 -3.31 19.75 -22.98
C PRO A 79 -2.34 19.70 -21.78
N TYR A 80 -2.45 18.68 -20.93
CA TYR A 80 -1.66 18.50 -19.71
C TYR A 80 -0.93 17.14 -19.67
N GLN A 81 -0.66 16.51 -20.83
CA GLN A 81 0.04 15.23 -20.92
C GLN A 81 1.43 15.25 -20.24
N ASP A 82 2.17 16.36 -20.39
CA ASP A 82 3.49 16.52 -19.76
C ASP A 82 3.39 16.56 -18.24
N LEU A 83 2.36 17.22 -17.69
CA LEU A 83 2.12 17.26 -16.25
C LEU A 83 1.75 15.88 -15.71
N GLN A 84 0.90 15.13 -16.42
CA GLN A 84 0.55 13.75 -16.03
C GLN A 84 1.79 12.84 -16.04
N THR A 85 2.67 13.02 -17.01
CA THR A 85 3.93 12.28 -17.09
C THR A 85 4.87 12.64 -15.93
N LEU A 86 4.95 13.94 -15.59
CA LEU A 86 5.72 14.39 -14.43
C LEU A 86 5.17 13.78 -13.14
N ALA A 87 3.85 13.83 -12.94
CA ALA A 87 3.20 13.28 -11.74
C ALA A 87 3.55 11.81 -11.53
N ARG A 88 3.34 10.96 -12.57
CA ARG A 88 3.72 9.53 -12.53
C ARG A 88 5.21 9.30 -12.22
N ARG A 89 6.08 10.19 -12.70
CA ARG A 89 7.52 10.10 -12.42
C ARG A 89 7.82 10.45 -10.95
N MET A 90 7.13 11.46 -10.40
CA MET A 90 7.32 11.91 -9.03
C MET A 90 6.77 10.92 -8.00
N ASP A 91 5.76 10.12 -8.35
CA ASP A 91 5.21 9.05 -7.49
C ASP A 91 6.27 8.01 -7.09
N HIS A 92 7.32 7.87 -7.89
CA HIS A 92 8.41 6.92 -7.63
C HIS A 92 9.66 7.56 -7.01
N PHE A 93 9.67 8.88 -6.83
CA PHE A 93 10.83 9.61 -6.31
C PHE A 93 10.56 10.14 -4.91
N LEU A 94 11.33 9.62 -3.96
CA LEU A 94 11.43 10.17 -2.61
C LEU A 94 12.09 11.56 -2.67
N GLY A 95 11.50 12.52 -1.99
CA GLY A 95 12.12 13.82 -1.78
C GLY A 95 11.46 14.60 -0.67
N LEU A 96 12.08 15.72 -0.30
CA LEU A 96 11.51 16.63 0.69
C LEU A 96 10.17 17.20 0.22
N SER A 97 9.26 17.35 1.17
CA SER A 97 8.06 18.18 1.01
C SER A 97 8.43 19.66 1.17
N TYR A 98 7.74 20.52 0.42
CA TYR A 98 7.87 21.97 0.54
C TYR A 98 6.85 22.58 1.53
N LYS A 99 5.90 21.77 2.02
CA LYS A 99 4.94 22.16 3.06
C LYS A 99 5.45 21.76 4.45
N GLU A 100 5.95 20.55 4.56
CA GLU A 100 6.35 19.91 5.82
C GLU A 100 7.81 19.46 5.74
N ASP A 101 8.47 19.31 6.89
CA ASP A 101 9.84 18.78 6.96
C ASP A 101 9.84 17.23 6.94
N THR A 102 9.07 16.67 6.01
CA THR A 102 8.84 15.23 5.79
C THR A 102 9.43 14.79 4.44
N ILE A 103 9.75 13.49 4.33
CA ILE A 103 10.15 12.87 3.07
C ILE A 103 8.92 12.18 2.49
N GLU A 104 8.46 12.65 1.33
CA GLU A 104 7.24 12.21 0.67
C GLU A 104 7.51 11.78 -0.77
N THR A 105 6.60 11.01 -1.35
CA THR A 105 6.55 10.70 -2.78
C THR A 105 5.42 11.45 -3.46
N GLY A 106 5.48 11.60 -4.78
CA GLY A 106 4.41 12.20 -5.57
C GLY A 106 4.62 13.68 -5.86
N LEU A 107 3.70 14.25 -6.65
CA LEU A 107 3.76 15.66 -7.07
C LEU A 107 3.40 16.63 -5.93
N ASP A 108 2.55 16.19 -5.00
CA ASP A 108 1.99 17.03 -3.94
C ASP A 108 3.07 17.62 -3.02
N ARG A 109 4.17 16.89 -2.82
CA ARG A 109 5.33 17.34 -2.05
C ARG A 109 5.96 18.63 -2.61
N LEU A 110 5.86 18.86 -3.93
CA LEU A 110 6.41 20.06 -4.58
C LEU A 110 5.48 21.27 -4.46
N ASN A 111 4.32 21.11 -3.80
CA ASN A 111 3.29 22.14 -3.66
C ASN A 111 2.98 22.81 -5.01
N PHE A 112 2.79 21.99 -6.05
CA PHE A 112 2.55 22.44 -7.40
C PHE A 112 1.21 23.20 -7.49
N PRO A 113 1.09 24.29 -8.26
CA PRO A 113 -0.16 25.05 -8.34
C PRO A 113 -1.33 24.19 -8.81
N GLU A 114 -2.46 24.25 -8.11
CA GLU A 114 -3.68 23.57 -8.54
C GLU A 114 -4.37 24.29 -9.70
N PHE A 115 -5.18 23.54 -10.46
CA PHE A 115 -6.03 24.09 -11.51
C PHE A 115 -6.96 25.18 -10.93
N PRO A 116 -7.15 26.33 -11.59
CA PRO A 116 -6.74 26.70 -12.95
C PRO A 116 -5.31 27.28 -13.06
N PHE A 117 -4.56 26.82 -14.07
CA PHE A 117 -3.19 27.25 -14.38
C PHE A 117 -3.15 28.62 -15.05
N LYS A 118 -3.35 29.69 -14.27
CA LYS A 118 -3.17 31.07 -14.74
C LYS A 118 -1.68 31.37 -14.95
N LYS A 119 -1.33 32.12 -16.00
CA LYS A 119 0.06 32.50 -16.31
C LYS A 119 0.80 33.09 -15.10
N LYS A 120 0.17 34.06 -14.41
CA LYS A 120 0.73 34.69 -13.22
C LYS A 120 1.08 33.68 -12.10
N LYS A 121 0.20 32.72 -11.81
CA LYS A 121 0.47 31.67 -10.79
C LYS A 121 1.67 30.79 -11.14
N LEU A 122 1.87 30.50 -12.43
CA LEU A 122 3.00 29.70 -12.90
C LEU A 122 4.31 30.50 -12.84
N GLU A 123 4.27 31.80 -13.16
CA GLU A 123 5.41 32.71 -13.00
C GLU A 123 5.82 32.84 -11.53
N ASP A 124 4.85 33.11 -10.64
CA ASP A 124 5.07 33.19 -9.19
C ASP A 124 5.69 31.88 -8.64
N TYR A 125 5.23 30.72 -9.14
CA TYR A 125 5.78 29.43 -8.75
C TYR A 125 7.21 29.24 -9.24
N ASN A 126 7.51 29.60 -10.49
CA ASN A 126 8.86 29.50 -11.05
C ASN A 126 9.85 30.39 -10.29
N GLU A 127 9.45 31.61 -9.92
CA GLU A 127 10.25 32.51 -9.09
C GLU A 127 10.55 31.90 -7.72
N LYS A 128 9.52 31.37 -7.06
CA LYS A 128 9.66 30.69 -5.76
C LYS A 128 10.64 29.50 -5.84
N ILE A 129 10.50 28.63 -6.84
CA ILE A 129 11.40 27.47 -6.99
C ILE A 129 12.82 27.93 -7.33
N MET A 130 12.97 28.99 -8.12
CA MET A 130 14.28 29.58 -8.42
C MET A 130 14.96 30.12 -7.17
N GLU A 131 14.23 30.80 -6.29
CA GLU A 131 14.74 31.29 -5.01
C GLU A 131 15.18 30.14 -4.10
N LEU A 132 14.33 29.12 -3.94
CA LEU A 132 14.66 27.91 -3.16
C LEU A 132 15.90 27.19 -3.68
N SER A 133 16.12 27.19 -5.00
CA SER A 133 17.27 26.53 -5.60
C SER A 133 18.62 27.19 -5.27
N LYS A 134 18.62 28.47 -4.89
CA LYS A 134 19.82 29.22 -4.49
C LYS A 134 20.27 28.84 -3.07
N ASP A 135 19.32 28.54 -2.19
CA ASP A 135 19.61 28.20 -0.79
C ASP A 135 19.96 26.72 -0.59
N ARG A 136 21.21 26.40 -0.91
CA ARG A 136 21.77 25.05 -0.80
C ARG A 136 22.01 24.61 0.65
N ALA A 137 22.28 25.56 1.54
CA ALA A 137 22.58 25.27 2.95
C ALA A 137 21.30 24.86 3.69
N SER A 138 20.20 25.58 3.49
CA SER A 138 18.91 25.21 4.07
C SER A 138 18.37 23.90 3.51
N LEU A 139 18.57 23.63 2.21
CA LEU A 139 18.20 22.34 1.62
C LEU A 139 18.89 21.18 2.34
N ARG A 140 20.19 21.31 2.62
CA ARG A 140 20.94 20.30 3.36
C ARG A 140 20.42 20.13 4.78
N LYS A 141 20.20 21.24 5.49
CA LYS A 141 19.70 21.23 6.87
C LYS A 141 18.34 20.52 6.95
N LYS A 142 17.43 20.85 6.04
CA LYS A 142 16.13 20.17 5.91
C LYS A 142 16.27 18.68 5.65
N TRP A 143 17.17 18.26 4.74
CA TRP A 143 17.46 16.84 4.56
C TRP A 143 17.94 16.17 5.85
N GLN A 144 18.82 16.80 6.62
CA GLN A 144 19.30 16.23 7.90
C GLN A 144 18.18 16.13 8.95
N GLU A 145 17.35 17.17 9.08
CA GLU A 145 16.23 17.20 10.03
C GLU A 145 15.14 16.19 9.64
N SER A 146 14.76 16.16 8.37
CA SER A 146 13.79 15.21 7.83
C SER A 146 14.28 13.77 7.85
N LEU A 147 15.60 13.51 7.77
CA LEU A 147 16.15 12.16 7.95
C LEU A 147 16.02 11.68 9.40
N ILE A 148 16.25 12.55 10.39
CA ILE A 148 16.05 12.23 11.81
C ILE A 148 14.56 11.97 12.09
N VAL A 149 13.68 12.74 11.44
CA VAL A 149 12.24 12.53 11.48
C VAL A 149 11.84 11.27 10.73
N ALA A 150 12.44 10.92 9.59
CA ALA A 150 12.17 9.69 8.82
C ALA A 150 12.78 8.41 9.44
N ASP A 151 13.77 8.54 10.31
CA ASP A 151 14.23 7.45 11.18
C ASP A 151 13.23 7.21 12.33
N LYS A 152 12.51 8.25 12.78
CA LYS A 152 11.46 8.15 13.82
C LYS A 152 10.08 7.79 13.27
N ILE A 153 9.72 8.41 12.15
CA ILE A 153 8.64 8.10 11.23
C ILE A 153 9.29 7.18 10.20
N GLU A 154 9.65 5.99 10.66
CA GLU A 154 10.26 4.95 9.82
C GLU A 154 9.63 5.02 8.45
N ILE A 155 10.46 5.21 7.42
CA ILE A 155 10.07 5.14 6.01
C ILE A 155 9.37 3.79 5.82
N VAL A 156 8.08 3.79 6.08
CA VAL A 156 7.12 2.86 5.55
C VAL A 156 7.29 3.17 4.08
N ASN A 157 8.05 2.33 3.39
CA ASN A 157 7.67 2.03 2.03
C ASN A 157 6.21 1.63 2.16
N GLU A 158 5.34 2.62 2.06
CA GLU A 158 4.03 2.49 1.48
C GLU A 158 4.34 1.97 0.08
N VAL A 159 4.68 0.67 0.01
CA VAL A 159 4.03 -0.15 -0.97
C VAL A 159 2.58 0.11 -0.65
N ALA A 160 2.03 1.09 -1.35
CA ALA A 160 0.67 1.09 -1.76
C ALA A 160 0.42 -0.35 -2.25
N THR A 161 0.04 -1.24 -1.34
CA THR A 161 -1.14 -2.03 -1.59
C THR A 161 -2.14 -0.99 -2.00
N ASP A 162 -2.27 -0.81 -3.33
CA ASP A 162 -3.21 0.10 -3.97
C ASP A 162 -4.35 0.31 -3.01
N SER A 163 -4.61 1.56 -2.66
CA SER A 163 -5.64 2.09 -1.75
C SER A 163 -7.08 1.65 -2.09
N LYS A 164 -7.24 0.56 -2.84
CA LYS A 164 -8.45 -0.12 -3.27
C LYS A 164 -8.46 -1.62 -2.94
N ARG A 165 -7.42 -2.21 -2.34
CA ARG A 165 -7.24 -3.68 -2.32
C ARG A 165 -7.68 -4.44 -1.06
N ILE A 166 -8.20 -3.81 -0.01
CA ILE A 166 -8.76 -4.57 1.12
C ILE A 166 -10.14 -4.05 1.56
N PRO A 167 -11.18 -4.15 0.72
CA PRO A 167 -12.58 -3.87 1.11
C PRO A 167 -13.13 -4.82 2.17
N LEU A 168 -12.37 -5.86 2.56
CA LEU A 168 -12.82 -6.89 3.49
C LEU A 168 -12.70 -6.48 4.96
N LEU A 169 -11.87 -5.49 5.27
CA LEU A 169 -11.81 -4.93 6.62
C LEU A 169 -13.03 -4.03 6.91
N ALA A 170 -13.46 -3.25 5.92
CA ALA A 170 -14.73 -2.52 6.00
C ALA A 170 -15.94 -3.45 6.22
N LEU A 171 -15.92 -4.65 5.62
CA LEU A 171 -16.93 -5.70 5.90
C LEU A 171 -16.80 -6.27 7.32
N ALA A 172 -15.58 -6.41 7.84
CA ALA A 172 -15.34 -6.90 9.20
C ALA A 172 -15.70 -5.85 10.29
N ASP A 173 -15.55 -4.57 9.98
CA ASP A 173 -16.03 -3.46 10.81
C ASP A 173 -17.56 -3.33 10.75
N ALA A 174 -18.18 -3.51 9.59
CA ALA A 174 -19.64 -3.63 9.49
C ALA A 174 -20.15 -4.81 10.34
N GLU A 175 -19.42 -5.92 10.38
CA GLU A 175 -19.74 -7.07 11.24
C GLU A 175 -19.57 -6.75 12.73
N LYS A 176 -18.57 -5.94 13.11
CA LYS A 176 -18.38 -5.41 14.47
C LYS A 176 -19.57 -4.53 14.88
N TRP A 177 -19.99 -3.61 14.01
CA TRP A 177 -21.16 -2.75 14.23
C TRP A 177 -22.46 -3.54 14.29
N LEU A 178 -22.66 -4.53 13.43
CA LEU A 178 -23.84 -5.41 13.44
C LEU A 178 -23.92 -6.24 14.73
N ARG A 179 -22.77 -6.72 15.25
CA ARG A 179 -22.71 -7.43 16.53
C ARG A 179 -22.99 -6.51 17.71
N TYR A 180 -22.49 -5.27 17.68
CA TYR A 180 -22.82 -4.25 18.67
C TYR A 180 -24.31 -3.91 18.66
N ALA A 181 -24.89 -3.69 17.48
CA ALA A 181 -26.32 -3.46 17.31
C ALA A 181 -27.16 -4.64 17.84
N ARG A 182 -26.75 -5.89 17.57
CA ARG A 182 -27.40 -7.09 18.13
C ARG A 182 -27.31 -7.15 19.65
N MET A 183 -26.19 -6.73 20.25
CA MET A 183 -26.02 -6.69 21.71
C MET A 183 -26.93 -5.63 22.34
N VAL A 184 -26.94 -4.41 21.78
CA VAL A 184 -27.84 -3.33 22.23
C VAL A 184 -29.31 -3.75 22.08
N PHE A 185 -29.66 -4.38 20.95
CA PHE A 185 -31.00 -4.92 20.72
C PHE A 185 -31.36 -5.99 21.76
N ALA A 186 -30.47 -6.96 22.03
CA ALA A 186 -30.68 -7.99 23.04
C ALA A 186 -30.92 -7.42 24.45
N ILE A 187 -30.17 -6.39 24.84
CA ILE A 187 -30.32 -5.72 26.14
C ILE A 187 -31.66 -4.99 26.21
N SER A 188 -32.02 -4.26 25.15
CA SER A 188 -33.30 -3.52 25.07
C SER A 188 -34.51 -4.45 25.09
N LEU A 189 -34.43 -5.59 24.39
CA LEU A 189 -35.46 -6.63 24.38
C LEU A 189 -35.65 -7.25 25.76
N LEU A 190 -34.54 -7.57 26.46
CA LEU A 190 -34.62 -8.07 27.84
C LEU A 190 -35.26 -7.04 28.77
N ALA A 191 -34.88 -5.76 28.68
CA ALA A 191 -35.44 -4.71 29.53
C ALA A 191 -36.95 -4.50 29.29
N TYR A 192 -37.39 -4.61 28.04
CA TYR A 192 -38.81 -4.50 27.64
C TYR A 192 -39.65 -5.68 28.18
N VAL A 193 -39.17 -6.91 27.99
CA VAL A 193 -39.83 -8.13 28.50
C VAL A 193 -39.94 -8.10 30.03
N VAL A 194 -38.86 -7.68 30.70
CA VAL A 194 -38.81 -7.52 32.16
C VAL A 194 -39.85 -6.51 32.64
N ARG A 195 -40.01 -5.36 31.96
CA ARG A 195 -41.03 -4.36 32.32
C ARG A 195 -42.47 -4.86 32.18
N LEU A 196 -42.76 -5.70 31.18
CA LEU A 196 -44.14 -6.09 30.87
C LEU A 196 -44.59 -7.39 31.55
N THR A 197 -43.68 -8.32 31.81
CA THR A 197 -44.07 -9.72 32.07
C THR A 197 -43.34 -10.40 33.22
N PHE A 198 -42.68 -9.64 34.11
CA PHE A 198 -41.83 -10.18 35.20
C PHE A 198 -42.50 -11.28 36.03
N PHE A 199 -43.83 -11.25 36.19
CA PHE A 199 -44.60 -12.24 36.94
C PHE A 199 -45.43 -13.22 36.11
N ALA A 200 -45.55 -13.03 34.78
CA ALA A 200 -46.52 -13.77 33.97
C ALA A 200 -45.92 -14.90 33.12
N LEU A 201 -44.68 -14.78 32.62
CA LEU A 201 -44.11 -15.72 31.64
C LEU A 201 -42.59 -15.96 31.85
N PRO A 202 -42.19 -16.77 32.83
CA PRO A 202 -40.77 -16.99 33.17
C PRO A 202 -39.97 -17.64 32.03
N TRP A 203 -40.58 -18.47 31.19
CA TRP A 203 -39.91 -19.10 30.05
C TRP A 203 -39.43 -18.09 28.99
N LEU A 204 -40.16 -16.97 28.81
CA LEU A 204 -39.82 -15.93 27.84
C LEU A 204 -38.64 -15.07 28.34
N THR A 205 -38.57 -14.84 29.66
CA THR A 205 -37.40 -14.21 30.29
C THR A 205 -36.14 -15.08 30.16
N ALA A 206 -36.26 -16.39 30.35
CA ALA A 206 -35.16 -17.34 30.20
C ALA A 206 -34.60 -17.38 28.75
N LEU A 207 -35.47 -17.34 27.73
CA LEU A 207 -35.04 -17.26 26.31
C LEU A 207 -34.27 -15.96 26.01
N CYS A 208 -34.71 -14.82 26.55
CA CYS A 208 -34.01 -13.55 26.38
C CYS A 208 -32.63 -13.55 27.06
N VAL A 209 -32.52 -14.12 28.26
CA VAL A 209 -31.24 -14.29 28.97
C VAL A 209 -30.31 -15.22 28.19
N LEU A 210 -30.82 -16.32 27.63
CA LEU A 210 -30.06 -17.24 26.79
C LEU A 210 -29.55 -16.54 25.51
N PHE A 211 -30.40 -15.74 24.86
CA PHE A 211 -30.01 -14.94 23.69
C PHE A 211 -28.92 -13.92 24.02
N LEU A 212 -29.02 -13.25 25.17
CA LEU A 212 -27.96 -12.36 25.68
C LEU A 212 -26.66 -13.11 25.98
N ALA A 213 -26.73 -14.28 26.61
CA ALA A 213 -25.55 -15.09 26.89
C ALA A 213 -24.85 -15.54 25.60
N ILE A 214 -25.60 -15.95 24.57
CA ILE A 214 -25.06 -16.33 23.26
C ILE A 214 -24.42 -15.14 22.54
N THR A 215 -25.07 -13.97 22.55
CA THR A 215 -24.53 -12.75 21.91
C THR A 215 -23.29 -12.23 22.64
N ALA A 216 -23.29 -12.23 23.98
CA ALA A 216 -22.14 -11.87 24.80
C ALA A 216 -20.97 -12.84 24.61
N PHE A 217 -21.22 -14.15 24.60
CA PHE A 217 -20.19 -15.17 24.34
C PHE A 217 -19.57 -15.01 22.94
N ARG A 218 -20.38 -14.75 21.91
CA ARG A 218 -19.90 -14.47 20.56
C ARG A 218 -19.17 -13.14 20.42
N TYR A 219 -19.51 -12.15 21.22
CA TYR A 219 -18.80 -10.87 21.29
C TYR A 219 -17.43 -11.04 21.94
N TYR A 220 -17.34 -11.72 23.08
CA TYR A 220 -16.07 -11.93 23.81
C TYR A 220 -15.14 -12.90 23.09
N SER A 221 -15.69 -13.94 22.44
CA SER A 221 -14.91 -14.89 21.63
C SER A 221 -14.39 -14.28 20.32
N TYR A 222 -14.81 -13.06 19.97
CA TYR A 222 -14.35 -12.38 18.77
C TYR A 222 -12.95 -11.79 18.98
N LYS A 223 -11.93 -12.52 18.51
CA LYS A 223 -10.62 -11.92 18.28
C LYS A 223 -10.74 -10.97 17.10
N SER A 224 -10.59 -9.67 17.37
CA SER A 224 -10.59 -8.62 16.35
C SER A 224 -9.68 -8.99 15.17
N PRO A 225 -10.12 -8.77 13.91
CA PRO A 225 -9.33 -9.00 12.70
C PRO A 225 -7.93 -8.37 12.78
N TYR A 226 -7.81 -7.20 13.42
CA TYR A 226 -6.56 -6.48 13.65
C TYR A 226 -5.56 -7.28 14.48
N LYS A 227 -6.03 -7.85 15.60
CA LYS A 227 -5.19 -8.68 16.47
C LYS A 227 -4.74 -9.96 15.74
N ARG A 228 -5.61 -10.52 14.90
CA ARG A 228 -5.27 -11.68 14.07
C ARG A 228 -4.27 -11.33 12.97
N LEU A 229 -4.43 -10.20 12.29
CA LEU A 229 -3.49 -9.72 11.28
C LEU A 229 -2.11 -9.52 11.88
N ARG A 230 -2.02 -8.89 13.05
CA ARG A 230 -0.76 -8.74 13.80
C ARG A 230 -0.11 -10.08 14.11
N GLN A 231 -0.90 -11.04 14.59
CA GLN A 231 -0.41 -12.39 14.89
C GLN A 231 0.09 -13.14 13.65
N ILE A 232 -0.62 -13.04 12.52
CA ILE A 232 -0.19 -13.61 11.24
C ILE A 232 1.09 -12.92 10.76
N GLY A 233 1.16 -11.60 10.86
CA GLY A 233 2.37 -10.84 10.52
C GLY A 233 3.58 -11.24 11.37
N GLU A 234 3.41 -11.38 12.69
CA GLU A 234 4.49 -11.86 13.58
C GLU A 234 4.91 -13.29 13.27
N ALA A 235 3.97 -14.17 12.89
CA ALA A 235 4.29 -15.53 12.46
C ALA A 235 5.13 -15.53 11.16
N ILE A 236 4.75 -14.70 10.19
CA ILE A 236 5.49 -14.53 8.94
C ILE A 236 6.89 -13.97 9.23
N ARG A 237 7.01 -12.94 10.09
CA ARG A 237 8.30 -12.41 10.54
C ARG A 237 9.18 -13.51 11.13
N LYS A 238 8.63 -14.32 12.05
CA LYS A 238 9.37 -15.40 12.70
C LYS A 238 9.93 -16.42 11.70
N VAL A 239 9.15 -16.79 10.68
CA VAL A 239 9.63 -17.67 9.60
C VAL A 239 10.73 -17.00 8.79
N MET A 240 10.56 -15.74 8.45
CA MET A 240 11.56 -15.00 7.68
C MET A 240 12.90 -14.85 8.44
N VAL A 241 12.86 -14.67 9.77
CA VAL A 241 14.06 -14.70 10.62
C VAL A 241 14.67 -16.10 10.66
N THR A 242 13.86 -17.13 10.90
CA THR A 242 14.33 -18.53 11.00
C THR A 242 14.93 -19.02 9.68
N ALA A 243 14.39 -18.58 8.54
CA ALA A 243 14.90 -18.87 7.21
C ALA A 243 16.14 -18.03 6.82
N GLY A 244 16.60 -17.12 7.69
CA GLY A 244 17.75 -16.25 7.42
C GLY A 244 17.50 -15.18 6.36
N HIS A 245 16.23 -14.84 6.09
CA HIS A 245 15.86 -13.81 5.12
C HIS A 245 15.86 -12.40 5.73
N LEU A 246 15.71 -12.29 7.05
CA LEU A 246 15.79 -11.03 7.78
C LEU A 246 17.13 -10.94 8.50
N SER A 247 17.76 -9.77 8.42
CA SER A 247 19.09 -9.52 9.00
C SER A 247 19.02 -9.19 10.50
N ASP A 248 17.87 -8.69 10.98
CA ASP A 248 17.66 -8.19 12.34
C ASP A 248 16.56 -8.96 13.09
N ASP A 249 16.93 -9.58 14.21
CA ASP A 249 16.03 -10.36 15.08
C ASP A 249 15.17 -9.46 16.00
N GLN A 250 15.57 -8.18 16.21
CA GLN A 250 14.83 -7.25 17.09
C GLN A 250 13.62 -6.58 16.44
N SER A 251 13.39 -6.84 15.15
CA SER A 251 12.25 -6.31 14.40
C SER A 251 10.88 -6.71 15.00
N ARG A 252 9.85 -5.87 14.87
CA ARG A 252 8.50 -6.13 15.42
C ARG A 252 7.45 -5.76 14.41
N VAL A 253 6.34 -6.50 14.38
CA VAL A 253 5.22 -6.16 13.47
C VAL A 253 4.28 -5.20 14.19
N GLN A 254 4.05 -4.04 13.58
CA GLN A 254 3.09 -3.04 14.03
C GLN A 254 1.92 -2.99 13.04
N VAL A 255 0.71 -2.88 13.59
CA VAL A 255 -0.52 -2.80 12.80
C VAL A 255 -1.24 -1.52 13.23
N GLU A 256 -1.42 -0.60 12.29
CA GLU A 256 -2.02 0.71 12.52
C GLU A 256 -3.28 0.89 11.68
N GLU A 257 -4.25 1.60 12.26
CA GLU A 257 -5.51 1.97 11.64
C GLU A 257 -5.42 3.44 11.20
N GLU A 258 -5.63 3.69 9.91
CA GLU A 258 -5.79 5.04 9.39
C GLU A 258 -7.25 5.46 9.57
N LYS A 259 -7.46 6.46 10.45
CA LYS A 259 -8.79 6.89 10.92
C LYS A 259 -9.68 7.46 9.81
N GLU A 260 -9.09 7.95 8.72
CA GLU A 260 -9.82 8.62 7.63
C GLU A 260 -10.20 7.69 6.47
N SER A 261 -9.38 6.69 6.18
CA SER A 261 -9.54 5.80 5.03
C SER A 261 -10.08 4.41 5.40
N PHE A 262 -10.18 4.10 6.70
CA PHE A 262 -10.48 2.75 7.21
C PHE A 262 -9.50 1.67 6.69
N ASN A 263 -8.32 2.09 6.21
CA ASN A 263 -7.26 1.18 5.82
C ASN A 263 -6.47 0.74 7.03
N VAL A 264 -6.01 -0.51 7.00
CA VAL A 264 -5.07 -1.02 7.99
C VAL A 264 -3.77 -1.41 7.35
N PHE A 265 -2.73 -0.86 7.94
CA PHE A 265 -1.36 -1.02 7.53
C PHE A 265 -0.68 -1.93 8.53
N ALA A 266 -0.01 -2.95 8.02
CA ALA A 266 0.83 -3.83 8.80
C ALA A 266 2.25 -3.71 8.27
N TYR A 267 3.18 -3.27 9.11
CA TYR A 267 4.57 -3.01 8.72
C TYR A 267 5.56 -3.54 9.76
N LEU A 268 6.80 -3.67 9.33
CA LEU A 268 7.92 -4.08 10.17
C LEU A 268 8.59 -2.84 10.77
N LYS A 269 8.60 -2.79 12.10
CA LYS A 269 9.31 -1.80 12.91
C LYS A 269 10.68 -2.34 13.31
N GLY A 270 11.74 -1.59 13.03
CA GLY A 270 13.13 -2.07 13.10
C GLY A 270 13.58 -2.83 11.86
N GLY A 271 14.87 -3.19 11.80
CA GLY A 271 15.50 -3.82 10.63
C GLY A 271 15.91 -2.87 9.50
N SER A 272 16.65 -3.39 8.52
CA SER A 272 17.11 -2.63 7.36
C SER A 272 15.96 -2.30 6.40
N MET A 273 16.13 -1.30 5.52
CA MET A 273 15.12 -0.99 4.49
C MET A 273 14.82 -2.19 3.58
N ARG A 274 15.83 -3.03 3.31
CA ARG A 274 15.66 -4.28 2.57
C ARG A 274 14.75 -5.27 3.31
N ASP A 275 14.91 -5.39 4.62
CA ASP A 275 14.11 -6.29 5.46
C ASP A 275 12.64 -5.86 5.48
N LYS A 276 12.39 -4.54 5.57
CA LYS A 276 11.06 -3.94 5.52
C LYS A 276 10.37 -4.18 4.19
N GLU A 277 11.06 -3.92 3.07
CA GLU A 277 10.52 -4.14 1.73
C GLU A 277 10.21 -5.62 1.49
N LEU A 278 11.10 -6.51 1.93
CA LEU A 278 10.91 -7.95 1.80
C LEU A 278 9.70 -8.42 2.62
N PHE A 279 9.53 -7.93 3.85
CA PHE A 279 8.39 -8.25 4.69
C PHE A 279 7.08 -7.76 4.07
N SER A 280 7.02 -6.50 3.63
CA SER A 280 5.83 -5.92 2.99
C SER A 280 5.44 -6.70 1.72
N LYS A 281 6.42 -7.11 0.92
CA LYS A 281 6.18 -7.95 -0.26
C LYS A 281 5.59 -9.31 0.11
N VAL A 282 6.17 -10.01 1.09
CA VAL A 282 5.69 -11.32 1.54
C VAL A 282 4.27 -11.24 2.09
N LEU A 283 4.00 -10.22 2.91
CA LEU A 283 2.67 -10.00 3.49
C LEU A 283 1.64 -9.64 2.41
N GLY A 284 2.01 -8.80 1.44
CA GLY A 284 1.18 -8.46 0.30
C GLY A 284 0.85 -9.66 -0.59
N GLU A 285 1.84 -10.51 -0.88
CA GLU A 285 1.64 -11.75 -1.65
C GLU A 285 0.71 -12.74 -0.94
N PHE A 286 0.78 -12.84 0.39
CA PHE A 286 -0.08 -13.74 1.17
C PHE A 286 -1.57 -13.41 1.04
N PHE A 287 -1.92 -12.11 1.00
CA PHE A 287 -3.30 -11.63 0.82
C PHE A 287 -3.69 -11.35 -0.64
N ALA A 288 -2.77 -11.58 -1.59
CA ALA A 288 -3.01 -11.36 -3.00
C ALA A 288 -4.07 -12.34 -3.57
N PRO A 289 -4.74 -11.97 -4.67
CA PRO A 289 -5.59 -12.89 -5.40
C PRO A 289 -4.81 -14.12 -5.88
N VAL A 290 -5.47 -15.28 -5.82
CA VAL A 290 -4.97 -16.55 -6.34
C VAL A 290 -4.97 -16.48 -7.86
N ASP A 291 -3.81 -16.73 -8.46
CA ASP A 291 -3.61 -16.82 -9.91
C ASP A 291 -2.84 -18.10 -10.23
N ASN A 292 -1.52 -18.05 -10.42
CA ASN A 292 -0.71 -19.20 -10.84
C ASN A 292 0.37 -19.59 -9.83
N GLN A 293 -0.03 -19.82 -8.58
CA GLN A 293 0.87 -20.22 -7.51
C GLN A 293 1.13 -21.72 -7.53
N ARG A 294 2.39 -22.14 -7.34
CA ARG A 294 2.85 -23.54 -7.26
C ARG A 294 2.35 -24.25 -5.99
N TYR A 295 2.21 -23.51 -4.90
CA TYR A 295 1.69 -24.00 -3.63
C TYR A 295 0.56 -23.11 -3.15
N LEU A 296 -0.46 -23.74 -2.56
CA LEU A 296 -1.65 -23.07 -2.10
C LEU A 296 -2.08 -23.64 -0.74
N LEU A 297 -2.51 -22.76 0.16
CA LEU A 297 -3.01 -23.15 1.48
C LEU A 297 -4.52 -23.30 1.41
N VAL A 298 -5.02 -24.51 1.68
CA VAL A 298 -6.44 -24.87 1.60
C VAL A 298 -6.99 -25.19 3.00
N ALA A 299 -8.03 -24.49 3.41
CA ALA A 299 -8.74 -24.80 4.66
C ALA A 299 -9.62 -26.06 4.51
N LYS A 300 -9.55 -26.99 5.48
CA LYS A 300 -10.51 -28.11 5.54
C LYS A 300 -11.92 -27.65 5.88
N LYS A 301 -12.03 -26.68 6.81
CA LYS A 301 -13.27 -25.99 7.19
C LYS A 301 -12.93 -24.52 7.39
N ALA A 302 -13.41 -23.65 6.51
CA ALA A 302 -13.22 -22.21 6.65
C ALA A 302 -14.24 -21.66 7.68
N PRO A 303 -13.80 -20.94 8.72
CA PRO A 303 -14.69 -20.17 9.58
C PRO A 303 -15.49 -19.14 8.75
N ALA A 304 -16.70 -18.81 9.21
CA ALA A 304 -17.50 -17.76 8.58
C ALA A 304 -16.70 -16.43 8.56
N GLY A 305 -16.58 -15.81 7.38
CA GLY A 305 -15.80 -14.59 7.17
C GLY A 305 -14.32 -14.79 6.79
N GLN A 306 -13.81 -16.03 6.70
CA GLN A 306 -12.42 -16.32 6.35
C GLN A 306 -12.26 -16.96 4.96
N SER A 307 -11.15 -16.67 4.28
CA SER A 307 -10.87 -17.26 2.97
C SER A 307 -10.53 -18.74 3.12
N LYS A 308 -11.16 -19.57 2.30
CA LYS A 308 -10.80 -20.99 2.18
C LYS A 308 -9.41 -21.18 1.59
N TYR A 309 -8.90 -20.19 0.86
CA TYR A 309 -7.67 -20.28 0.07
C TYR A 309 -6.75 -19.10 0.39
N PHE A 310 -5.49 -19.39 0.71
CA PHE A 310 -4.41 -18.41 0.84
C PHE A 310 -3.22 -18.77 -0.04
N VAL A 311 -2.51 -17.74 -0.48
CA VAL A 311 -1.31 -17.87 -1.31
C VAL A 311 -0.10 -18.13 -0.43
N VAL A 312 0.77 -19.05 -0.86
CA VAL A 312 2.13 -19.16 -0.31
C VAL A 312 3.01 -18.11 -1.00
N PRO A 313 3.68 -17.20 -0.25
CA PRO A 313 4.53 -16.18 -0.86
C PRO A 313 5.66 -16.78 -1.70
N SER A 314 6.06 -16.07 -2.75
CA SER A 314 7.06 -16.49 -3.74
C SER A 314 8.42 -16.82 -3.11
N LEU A 315 8.74 -16.18 -1.99
CA LEU A 315 9.94 -16.44 -1.19
C LEU A 315 10.01 -17.89 -0.70
N PHE A 316 8.87 -18.48 -0.33
CA PHE A 316 8.75 -19.84 0.23
C PHE A 316 8.24 -20.87 -0.80
N GLU A 317 8.00 -20.45 -2.04
CA GLU A 317 7.40 -21.29 -3.08
C GLU A 317 8.42 -22.23 -3.77
N LYS A 318 9.72 -22.00 -3.58
CA LYS A 318 10.79 -22.71 -4.32
C LYS A 318 10.91 -24.18 -3.93
N ARG A 319 10.89 -24.49 -2.64
CA ARG A 319 11.01 -25.86 -2.11
C ARG A 319 9.78 -26.21 -1.28
N LYS A 320 9.40 -27.49 -1.31
CA LYS A 320 8.27 -27.99 -0.51
C LYS A 320 8.51 -27.79 0.98
N GLU A 321 9.76 -27.95 1.42
CA GLU A 321 10.19 -27.77 2.81
C GLU A 321 9.94 -26.33 3.28
N ASP A 322 10.37 -25.33 2.49
CA ASP A 322 10.15 -23.91 2.81
C ASP A 322 8.66 -23.57 2.90
N ALA A 323 7.85 -24.10 1.98
CA ALA A 323 6.41 -23.91 1.98
C ALA A 323 5.72 -24.58 3.18
N GLN A 324 6.25 -25.72 3.65
CA GLN A 324 5.76 -26.40 4.84
C GLN A 324 6.15 -25.64 6.11
N LEU A 325 7.39 -25.16 6.22
CA LEU A 325 7.84 -24.29 7.31
C LEU A 325 6.98 -23.04 7.43
N PHE A 326 6.59 -22.45 6.29
CA PHE A 326 5.65 -21.34 6.25
C PHE A 326 4.28 -21.72 6.80
N LEU A 327 3.70 -22.85 6.36
CA LEU A 327 2.43 -23.34 6.88
C LEU A 327 2.49 -23.58 8.39
N ASP A 328 3.54 -24.24 8.89
CA ASP A 328 3.66 -24.62 10.30
C ASP A 328 3.68 -23.40 11.23
N ALA A 329 4.25 -22.28 10.79
CA ALA A 329 4.26 -21.06 11.58
C ALA A 329 2.93 -20.30 11.57
N VAL A 330 2.20 -20.32 10.46
CA VAL A 330 0.94 -19.56 10.33
C VAL A 330 -0.27 -20.40 10.78
N ALA A 331 -0.17 -21.73 10.77
CA ALA A 331 -1.23 -22.66 11.18
C ALA A 331 -1.84 -22.37 12.57
N PRO A 332 -1.08 -22.02 13.63
CA PRO A 332 -1.64 -21.69 14.94
C PRO A 332 -2.64 -20.51 14.92
N TYR A 333 -2.51 -19.62 13.94
CA TYR A 333 -3.31 -18.39 13.85
C TYR A 333 -4.39 -18.46 12.76
N LEU A 334 -4.16 -19.24 11.70
CA LEU A 334 -5.13 -19.47 10.62
C LEU A 334 -6.12 -20.59 10.95
N GLY A 335 -5.69 -21.62 11.67
CA GLY A 335 -6.42 -22.86 11.90
C GLY A 335 -5.98 -24.00 10.96
N ASN A 336 -6.88 -24.96 10.71
CA ASN A 336 -6.58 -26.20 9.97
C ASN A 336 -6.47 -25.98 8.45
N TYR A 337 -5.29 -25.56 8.01
CA TYR A 337 -4.91 -25.42 6.60
C TYR A 337 -3.99 -26.57 6.17
N GLN A 338 -4.08 -26.93 4.90
CA GLN A 338 -3.21 -27.91 4.27
C GLN A 338 -2.48 -27.30 3.07
N LEU A 339 -1.23 -27.70 2.89
CA LEU A 339 -0.42 -27.31 1.75
C LEU A 339 -0.79 -28.19 0.54
N VAL A 340 -1.24 -27.57 -0.56
CA VAL A 340 -1.57 -28.25 -1.81
C VAL A 340 -0.62 -27.79 -2.90
N TYR A 341 0.01 -28.76 -3.56
CA TYR A 341 0.79 -28.52 -4.78
C TYR A 341 -0.15 -28.42 -5.98
N THR A 342 0.01 -27.40 -6.81
CA THR A 342 -0.99 -27.05 -7.84
C THR A 342 -0.61 -27.51 -9.25
N ARG A 343 0.61 -28.03 -9.47
CA ARG A 343 1.07 -28.43 -10.81
C ARG A 343 0.65 -29.84 -11.22
N ASN A 344 0.07 -30.62 -10.30
CA ASN A 344 -0.55 -31.91 -10.61
C ASN A 344 -2.02 -31.71 -11.06
N GLU A 345 -2.61 -32.71 -11.69
CA GLU A 345 -3.99 -32.59 -12.22
C GLU A 345 -5.02 -32.28 -11.12
N VAL A 346 -4.88 -32.92 -9.95
CA VAL A 346 -5.75 -32.70 -8.79
C VAL A 346 -5.62 -31.27 -8.26
N GLY A 347 -4.39 -30.76 -8.14
CA GLY A 347 -4.09 -29.42 -7.65
C GLY A 347 -4.45 -28.33 -8.64
N ARG A 348 -4.39 -28.58 -9.95
CA ARG A 348 -4.90 -27.65 -10.97
C ARG A 348 -6.40 -27.44 -10.83
N LYS A 349 -7.18 -28.49 -10.53
CA LYS A 349 -8.62 -28.36 -10.24
C LYS A 349 -8.85 -27.49 -9.00
N ILE A 350 -8.06 -27.69 -7.95
CA ILE A 350 -8.12 -26.88 -6.71
C ILE A 350 -7.73 -25.43 -6.99
N LEU A 351 -6.72 -25.18 -7.84
CA LEU A 351 -6.30 -23.83 -8.24
C LEU A 351 -7.41 -23.09 -8.99
N LEU A 352 -8.09 -23.77 -9.93
CA LEU A 352 -9.24 -23.22 -10.65
C LEU A 352 -10.40 -22.92 -9.69
N GLU A 353 -10.70 -23.83 -8.76
CA GLU A 353 -11.71 -23.58 -7.73
C GLU A 353 -11.32 -22.39 -6.84
N ALA A 354 -10.04 -22.30 -6.45
CA ALA A 354 -9.52 -21.20 -5.67
C ALA A 354 -9.62 -19.87 -6.43
N ARG A 355 -9.36 -19.84 -7.74
CA ARG A 355 -9.54 -18.64 -8.57
C ARG A 355 -10.99 -18.13 -8.61
N LEU A 356 -11.95 -19.04 -8.47
CA LEU A 356 -13.39 -18.72 -8.45
C LEU A 356 -13.89 -18.34 -7.05
N LYS A 357 -13.41 -19.03 -6.01
CA LYS A 357 -13.98 -18.98 -4.66
C LYS A 357 -13.16 -18.21 -3.63
N SER A 358 -11.89 -17.91 -3.88
CA SER A 358 -11.05 -17.17 -2.93
C SER A 358 -11.65 -15.80 -2.65
N LEU A 359 -11.57 -15.36 -1.39
CA LEU A 359 -12.12 -14.06 -1.02
C LEU A 359 -11.37 -12.91 -1.70
N ALA A 360 -10.05 -13.04 -1.85
CA ALA A 360 -9.22 -12.07 -2.56
C ALA A 360 -9.69 -11.90 -4.02
N ASN A 361 -10.01 -12.99 -4.74
CA ASN A 361 -10.50 -12.90 -6.12
C ASN A 361 -11.93 -12.39 -6.20
N LYS A 362 -12.79 -12.70 -5.22
CA LYS A 362 -14.14 -12.12 -5.15
C LYS A 362 -14.08 -10.60 -4.96
N ASN A 363 -13.20 -10.12 -4.09
CA ASN A 363 -12.97 -8.69 -3.89
C ASN A 363 -12.45 -8.04 -5.17
N ASP A 364 -11.41 -8.63 -5.77
CA ASP A 364 -10.83 -8.11 -7.01
C ASP A 364 -11.88 -8.04 -8.14
N ARG A 365 -12.80 -9.00 -8.23
CA ARG A 365 -13.92 -8.98 -9.20
C ARG A 365 -14.94 -7.87 -8.93
N ILE A 366 -15.30 -7.63 -7.66
CA ILE A 366 -16.24 -6.56 -7.28
C ILE A 366 -15.65 -5.20 -7.63
N ILE A 367 -14.35 -5.03 -7.42
CA ILE A 367 -13.64 -3.76 -7.64
C ILE A 367 -13.35 -3.53 -9.13
N THR A 368 -12.82 -4.52 -9.83
CA THR A 368 -12.38 -4.37 -11.24
C THR A 368 -13.50 -4.59 -12.25
N LYS A 369 -14.69 -5.06 -11.81
CA LYS A 369 -15.81 -5.50 -12.67
C LYS A 369 -15.41 -6.50 -13.77
N LYS A 370 -14.24 -7.13 -13.68
CA LYS A 370 -13.76 -8.09 -14.66
C LYS A 370 -14.59 -9.38 -14.59
N LYS A 371 -15.31 -9.68 -15.68
CA LYS A 371 -15.98 -10.97 -15.87
C LYS A 371 -14.94 -12.00 -16.31
N VAL A 372 -14.71 -13.01 -15.48
CA VAL A 372 -13.93 -14.20 -15.88
C VAL A 372 -14.86 -15.08 -16.71
N LYS A 373 -14.62 -15.18 -18.01
CA LYS A 373 -15.14 -16.29 -18.81
C LYS A 373 -14.32 -17.52 -18.46
N SER A 374 -14.96 -18.52 -17.87
CA SER A 374 -14.37 -19.84 -17.67
C SER A 374 -15.00 -20.77 -18.70
N ASP A 375 -14.18 -21.43 -19.52
CA ASP A 375 -14.61 -22.54 -20.37
C ASP A 375 -14.79 -23.82 -19.53
N LEU A 376 -15.67 -23.74 -18.53
CA LEU A 376 -16.23 -24.91 -17.90
C LEU A 376 -17.74 -24.81 -18.13
N LYS A 377 -18.21 -25.75 -18.96
CA LYS A 377 -19.59 -25.99 -19.37
C LYS A 377 -20.66 -25.53 -18.40
#